data_AF-A0A327JCM1-F1
#
_entry.id   AF-A0A327JCM1-F1
#
_cell.length_a   1.000
_cell.length_b   1.000
_cell.length_c   1.000
_cell.angle_alpha   90.00
_cell.angle_beta   90.00
_cell.angle_gamma   90.00
#
_symmetry.space_group_name_H-M   'P 1'
#
loop_
_entity.id
_entity.type
_entity.pdbx_description
1 polymer ?
#
loop_
_entity_poly.entity_id
_entity_poly.type
_entity_poly.pdbx_seq_one_letter_code
_entity_poly.pdbx_strand_id
1 'polypeptide(L)'
;LVPVSGMEDINVGETVCPIEHQEALPVLRIDEPTLQMTFAVNNSPFAGREGKYVTARKIEERLEQQLQTDVSLRVDPTPSP
;
A
#
# COMPACT_ATOMS: atom_id res chain seq x y z
N LEU A 1 23.75 -6.93 -2.34
CA LEU A 1 22.30 -7.05 -2.59
C LEU A 1 22.12 -7.63 -3.98
N VAL A 2 21.23 -8.61 -4.13
CA VAL A 2 20.94 -9.27 -5.41
C VAL A 2 19.42 -9.23 -5.62
N PRO A 3 18.91 -8.75 -6.76
CA PRO A 3 17.50 -8.84 -7.08
C PRO A 3 17.14 -10.28 -7.49
N VAL A 4 16.00 -10.77 -7.02
CA VAL A 4 15.45 -12.08 -7.36
C VAL A 4 14.05 -11.85 -7.93
N SER A 5 13.67 -12.58 -8.97
CA SER A 5 12.37 -12.49 -9.62
C SER A 5 11.74 -13.87 -9.77
N GLY A 6 10.42 -13.91 -10.04
CA GLY A 6 9.65 -15.15 -10.19
C GLY A 6 8.87 -15.58 -8.95
N MET A 7 8.74 -14.70 -7.95
CA MET A 7 7.90 -14.88 -6.76
C MET A 7 6.80 -13.82 -6.81
N GLU A 8 5.56 -14.22 -7.07
CA GLU A 8 4.41 -13.29 -7.17
C GLU A 8 3.93 -12.84 -5.78
N ASP A 9 3.94 -13.76 -4.81
CA ASP A 9 3.42 -13.55 -3.46
C ASP A 9 4.56 -13.44 -2.43
N ILE A 10 5.47 -12.48 -2.59
CA ILE A 10 6.50 -12.17 -1.58
C ILE A 10 6.32 -10.78 -0.99
N ASN A 11 6.27 -10.69 0.34
CA ASN A 11 6.10 -9.44 1.08
C ASN A 11 7.37 -9.03 1.84
N VAL A 12 7.44 -7.75 2.23
CA VAL A 12 8.53 -7.24 3.06
C VAL A 12 8.51 -7.93 4.42
N GLY A 13 9.67 -8.43 4.85
CA GLY A 13 9.82 -9.13 6.13
C GLY A 13 9.66 -10.66 6.02
N GLU A 14 9.32 -11.19 4.85
CA GLU A 14 9.32 -12.63 4.60
C GLU A 14 10.74 -13.17 4.36
N THR A 15 10.94 -14.46 4.65
CA THR A 15 12.23 -15.13 4.51
C THR A 15 12.15 -16.19 3.42
N VAL A 16 13.00 -16.07 2.40
CA VAL A 16 13.18 -17.11 1.38
C VAL A 16 14.14 -18.18 1.91
N CYS A 17 13.65 -19.41 2.05
CA CYS A 17 14.42 -20.54 2.56
C CYS A 17 14.26 -21.81 1.69
N PRO A 18 15.17 -22.79 1.78
CA PRO A 18 15.01 -24.08 1.11
C PRO A 18 13.80 -24.84 1.63
N ILE A 19 13.13 -25.61 0.75
CA ILE A 19 11.93 -26.39 1.10
C ILE A 19 12.21 -27.38 2.25
N GLU A 20 13.42 -27.94 2.28
CA GLU A 20 13.86 -28.92 3.29
C GLU A 20 14.22 -28.28 4.65
N HIS A 21 14.42 -26.96 4.71
CA HIS A 21 14.90 -26.26 5.91
C HIS A 21 14.21 -24.91 6.06
N GLN A 22 12.99 -24.94 6.59
CA GLN A 22 12.12 -23.77 6.74
C GLN A 22 12.39 -22.99 8.04
N GLU A 23 13.60 -22.47 8.18
CA GLU A 23 13.94 -21.55 9.27
C GLU A 23 13.69 -20.10 8.85
N ALA A 24 12.64 -19.50 9.40
CA ALA A 24 12.33 -18.08 9.18
C ALA A 24 13.25 -17.19 10.01
N LEU A 25 13.68 -16.06 9.43
CA LEU A 25 14.35 -15.01 10.18
C LEU A 25 13.35 -14.35 11.15
N PRO A 26 13.85 -13.69 12.22
CA PRO A 26 12.99 -12.92 13.11
C PRO A 26 12.09 -11.96 12.34
N VAL A 27 10.81 -11.94 12.69
CA VAL A 27 9.81 -11.11 12.01
C VAL A 27 10.21 -9.64 12.10
N LEU A 28 10.19 -8.96 10.95
CA LEU A 28 10.36 -7.52 10.90
C LEU A 28 9.18 -6.84 11.59
N ARG A 29 9.45 -6.09 12.66
CA ARG A 29 8.43 -5.25 13.29
C ARG A 29 8.25 -3.98 12.47
N ILE A 30 7.06 -3.79 11.93
CA ILE A 30 6.65 -2.55 11.28
C ILE A 30 6.00 -1.67 12.35
N ASP A 31 6.47 -0.43 12.47
CA ASP A 31 5.88 0.54 13.41
C ASP A 31 4.56 1.10 12.85
N GLU A 32 3.64 1.40 13.76
CA GLU A 32 2.30 1.90 13.40
C GLU A 32 2.36 3.35 12.88
N PRO A 33 1.42 3.73 11.98
CA PRO A 33 1.34 5.09 11.48
C PRO A 33 1.07 6.07 12.63
N THR A 34 1.84 7.16 12.66
CA THR A 34 1.71 8.22 13.68
C THR A 34 0.73 9.32 13.29
N LEU A 35 0.31 9.35 12.03
CA LEU A 35 -0.58 10.34 11.45
C LEU A 35 -1.75 9.65 10.74
N GLN A 36 -2.94 10.23 10.90
CA GLN A 36 -4.15 9.80 10.21
C GLN A 36 -4.68 10.97 9.39
N MET A 37 -5.06 10.69 8.13
CA MET A 37 -5.61 11.67 7.20
C MET A 37 -6.82 11.08 6.48
N THR A 38 -7.79 11.92 6.16
CA THR A 38 -8.97 11.52 5.38
C THR A 38 -8.82 12.04 3.96
N PHE A 39 -8.91 11.13 2.99
CA PHE A 39 -8.96 11.44 1.57
C PHE A 39 -10.41 11.38 1.09
N ALA A 40 -10.80 12.35 0.26
CA ALA A 40 -12.14 12.42 -0.33
C ALA A 40 -12.06 13.04 -1.73
N VAL A 41 -13.05 12.75 -2.57
CA VAL A 41 -13.16 13.40 -3.87
C VAL A 41 -13.51 14.87 -3.75
N ASN A 42 -12.98 15.68 -4.68
CA ASN A 42 -13.37 17.08 -4.78
C ASN A 42 -14.78 17.19 -5.37
N ASN A 43 -15.74 17.66 -4.58
CA ASN A 43 -17.13 17.89 -4.98
C ASN A 43 -17.49 19.38 -5.16
N SER A 44 -16.48 20.26 -5.22
CA SER A 44 -16.68 21.70 -5.40
C SER A 44 -16.98 22.09 -6.85
N PRO A 45 -17.43 23.34 -7.13
CA PRO A 45 -17.61 23.87 -8.49
C PRO A 45 -16.32 23.93 -9.35
N PHE A 46 -15.17 23.67 -8.73
CA PHE A 46 -13.86 23.61 -9.37
C PHE A 46 -13.42 22.17 -9.68
N ALA A 47 -14.22 21.16 -9.31
CA ALA A 47 -13.94 19.76 -9.63
C ALA A 47 -13.76 19.57 -11.15
N GLY A 48 -12.68 18.90 -11.54
CA GLY A 48 -12.36 18.62 -12.95
C GLY A 48 -11.83 19.82 -13.76
N ARG A 49 -11.63 21.00 -13.14
CA ARG A 49 -10.94 22.13 -13.80
C ARG A 49 -9.42 21.94 -13.83
N GLU A 50 -8.89 21.26 -12.82
CA GLU A 50 -7.48 20.88 -12.71
C GLU A 50 -7.37 19.44 -12.19
N GLY A 51 -6.35 18.71 -12.65
CA GLY A 51 -6.11 17.32 -12.28
C GLY A 51 -6.85 16.32 -13.18
N LYS A 52 -6.14 15.26 -13.59
CA LYS A 52 -6.67 14.17 -14.44
C LYS A 52 -7.38 13.08 -13.65
N TYR A 53 -7.00 12.88 -12.39
CA TYR A 53 -7.43 11.77 -11.54
C TYR A 53 -8.18 12.32 -10.32
N VAL A 54 -9.46 12.59 -10.50
CA VAL A 54 -10.31 13.28 -9.50
C VAL A 54 -11.47 12.43 -8.98
N THR A 55 -11.55 11.16 -9.39
CA THR A 55 -12.62 10.23 -9.00
C THR A 55 -12.19 9.37 -7.82
N ALA A 56 -13.15 8.92 -7.01
CA ALA A 56 -12.91 8.13 -5.79
C ALA A 56 -12.10 6.86 -6.12
N ARG A 57 -12.53 6.15 -7.17
CA ARG A 57 -11.83 4.97 -7.67
C ARG A 57 -10.36 5.23 -8.04
N LYS A 58 -10.04 6.40 -8.58
CA LYS A 58 -8.64 6.73 -8.90
C LYS A 58 -7.81 7.04 -7.68
N ILE A 59 -8.42 7.60 -6.64
CA ILE A 59 -7.79 7.81 -5.34
C ILE A 59 -7.52 6.44 -4.68
N GLU A 60 -8.52 5.57 -4.64
CA GLU A 60 -8.42 4.19 -4.13
C GLU A 60 -7.31 3.40 -4.84
N GLU A 61 -7.33 3.32 -6.17
CA GLU A 61 -6.30 2.65 -6.98
C GLU A 61 -4.88 3.18 -6.66
N ARG A 62 -4.73 4.49 -6.42
CA ARG A 62 -3.44 5.10 -6.09
C ARG A 62 -2.98 4.75 -4.67
N LEU A 63 -3.90 4.67 -3.71
CA LEU A 63 -3.61 4.28 -2.33
C LEU A 63 -3.25 2.80 -2.24
N GLU A 64 -3.96 1.93 -2.96
CA GLU A 64 -3.65 0.50 -3.06
C GLU A 64 -2.26 0.25 -3.68
N GLN A 65 -1.91 0.98 -4.74
CA GLN A 65 -0.56 0.93 -5.30
C GLN A 65 0.50 1.37 -4.30
N GLN A 66 0.19 2.34 -3.43
CA GLN A 66 1.13 2.78 -2.41
C GLN A 66 1.38 1.68 -1.37
N LEU A 67 0.33 0.97 -0.93
CA LEU A 67 0.43 -0.14 0.03
C LEU A 67 1.38 -1.26 -0.42
N GLN A 68 1.52 -1.49 -1.73
CA GLN A 68 2.47 -2.47 -2.27
C GLN A 68 3.94 -2.08 -2.07
N THR A 69 4.21 -0.79 -1.84
CA THR A 69 5.58 -0.26 -1.74
C THR A 69 5.91 0.24 -0.34
N ASP A 70 4.92 0.67 0.42
CA ASP A 70 5.08 1.21 1.77
C ASP A 70 4.29 0.36 2.77
N VAL A 71 5.02 -0.47 3.50
CA VAL A 71 4.44 -1.39 4.49
C VAL A 71 3.99 -0.73 5.78
N SER A 72 4.37 0.53 6.00
CA SER A 72 3.93 1.31 7.18
C SER A 72 2.58 1.98 6.97
N LEU A 73 2.14 2.11 5.71
CA LEU A 73 0.90 2.77 5.35
C LEU A 73 -0.29 1.83 5.62
N ARG A 74 -1.38 2.40 6.12
CA ARG A 74 -2.67 1.72 6.28
C ARG A 74 -3.75 2.54 5.58
N VAL A 75 -4.68 1.87 4.92
CA VAL A 75 -5.83 2.49 4.23
C VAL A 75 -7.09 1.79 4.68
N ASP A 76 -7.99 2.54 5.29
CA ASP A 76 -9.29 2.05 5.74
C ASP A 76 -10.39 2.66 4.87
N PRO A 77 -11.28 1.83 4.27
CA PRO A 77 -12.40 2.34 3.49
C PRO A 77 -13.40 3.06 4.41
N THR A 78 -13.91 4.21 3.95
CA THR A 78 -14.93 4.97 4.67
C THR A 78 -16.27 4.92 3.92
N PRO A 79 -17.43 5.10 4.58
CA PRO A 79 -18.74 5.08 3.92
C PRO A 79 -18.97 6.28 3.00
N SER A 80 -18.07 7.28 3.01
CA SER A 80 -18.14 8.45 2.14
C SER A 80 -17.15 8.29 0.98
N PRO A 81 -17.57 8.58 -0.27
CA PRO A 81 -16.68 8.58 -1.43
C PRO A 81 -15.68 9.75 -1.43
#